data_AF-A0A2S7P0N6-F1
#
_entry.id   AF-A0A2S7P0N6-F1
#
_cell.length_a   1.000
_cell.length_b   1.000
_cell.length_c   1.000
_cell.angle_alpha   90.00
_cell.angle_beta   90.00
_cell.angle_gamma   90.00
#
_symmetry.space_group_name_H-M   'P 1'
#
loop_
_entity.id
_entity.type
_entity.pdbx_description
1 polymer ?
#
loop_
_entity_poly.entity_id
_entity_poly.type
_entity_poly.pdbx_seq_one_letter_code
_entity_poly.pdbx_strand_id
1 'polypeptide(L)' 'MATPTELSDFQAVGIEKSDHDRTIKFKGEWITIFNRTTKDTPTDRGSNEAEQEFDIKTGYECILHGGGPGSYYKVSDKTT' A
#
# COMPACT_ATOMS: atom_id res chain seq x y z
N MET A 1 -0.75 3.89 -18.58
CA MET A 1 0.06 3.02 -17.69
C MET A 1 0.91 3.93 -16.85
N ALA A 2 0.58 4.08 -15.56
CA ALA A 2 1.45 4.80 -14.64
C ALA A 2 2.71 3.97 -14.40
N THR A 3 3.85 4.64 -14.29
CA THR A 3 5.11 3.98 -13.95
C THR A 3 5.01 3.46 -12.51
N PRO A 4 5.36 2.19 -12.23
CA PRO A 4 5.33 1.68 -10.88
C PRO A 4 6.22 2.53 -9.96
N THR A 5 5.69 2.85 -8.78
CA THR A 5 6.45 3.57 -7.75
C THR A 5 7.06 2.55 -6.81
N GLU A 6 8.36 2.65 -6.55
CA GLU A 6 9.12 1.76 -5.69
C GLU A 6 9.97 2.57 -4.70
N LEU A 7 9.97 2.16 -3.44
CA LEU A 7 10.78 2.77 -2.39
C LEU A 7 11.18 1.72 -1.34
N SER A 8 12.37 1.90 -0.76
CA SER A 8 12.91 1.08 0.32
C SER A 8 13.33 1.94 1.51
N ASP A 9 13.54 1.31 2.67
CA ASP A 9 14.09 1.91 3.88
C ASP A 9 13.33 3.17 4.39
N PHE A 10 12.00 3.13 4.31
CA PHE A 10 11.13 4.23 4.71
C PHE A 10 10.51 4.03 6.09
N GLN A 11 10.21 5.13 6.78
CA GLN A 11 9.50 5.11 8.06
C GLN A 11 7.99 4.93 7.85
N ALA A 12 7.38 5.83 7.09
CA ALA A 12 5.98 5.73 6.69
C ALA A 12 5.73 6.44 5.36
N VAL A 13 4.78 5.93 4.58
CA VAL A 13 4.36 6.50 3.29
C VAL A 13 2.84 6.44 3.17
N GLY A 14 2.25 7.55 2.73
CA GLY A 14 0.85 7.60 2.31
C GLY A 14 0.73 7.43 0.80
N ILE A 15 -0.18 6.57 0.37
CA ILE A 15 -0.57 6.38 -1.02
C ILE A 15 -2.00 6.91 -1.16
N GLU A 16 -2.13 8.02 -1.90
CA GLU A 16 -3.42 8.63 -2.16
C GLU A 16 -4.32 7.72 -3.00
N LYS A 17 -5.64 7.94 -2.92
CA LYS A 17 -6.62 7.20 -3.72
C LYS A 17 -6.39 7.37 -5.22
N SER A 18 -6.74 6.34 -5.97
CA SER A 18 -6.71 6.34 -7.44
C SER A 18 -8.12 6.19 -8.03
N ASP A 19 -8.27 6.52 -9.31
CA ASP A 19 -9.49 6.30 -10.12
C ASP A 19 -9.53 4.91 -10.78
N HIS A 20 -8.54 4.07 -10.50
CA HIS A 20 -8.43 2.68 -10.92
C HIS A 20 -7.85 1.80 -9.79
N ASP A 21 -7.98 0.49 -9.96
CA ASP A 21 -7.45 -0.50 -9.01
C ASP A 21 -5.93 -0.60 -9.12
N ARG A 22 -5.25 -0.73 -7.98
CA ARG A 22 -3.81 -0.89 -7.90
C ARG A 22 -3.46 -2.12 -7.09
N THR A 23 -2.29 -2.67 -7.35
CA THR A 23 -1.69 -3.71 -6.53
C THR A 23 -0.47 -3.14 -5.83
N ILE A 24 -0.31 -3.48 -4.56
CA ILE A 24 0.87 -3.12 -3.79
C ILE A 24 1.56 -4.37 -3.25
N LYS A 25 2.87 -4.44 -3.49
CA LYS A 25 3.78 -5.34 -2.77
C LYS A 25 4.40 -4.56 -1.63
N PHE A 26 4.34 -5.10 -0.42
CA PHE A 26 4.76 -4.39 0.77
C PHE A 26 5.46 -5.34 1.76
N LYS A 27 6.55 -4.86 2.33
CA LYS A 27 7.24 -5.44 3.48
C LYS A 27 7.52 -4.31 4.47
N GLY A 28 7.02 -4.44 5.69
CA GLY A 28 7.18 -3.43 6.73
C GLY A 28 6.26 -3.69 7.91
N GLU A 29 6.33 -2.87 8.94
CA GLU A 29 5.61 -3.11 10.19
C GLU A 29 4.09 -3.15 10.04
N TRP A 30 3.49 -2.25 9.25
CA TRP A 30 2.04 -2.11 9.23
C TRP A 30 1.51 -1.54 7.92
N ILE A 31 0.31 -1.98 7.53
CA ILE A 31 -0.43 -1.47 6.38
C ILE A 31 -1.91 -1.29 6.71
N THR A 32 -2.44 -0.14 6.33
CA THR A 32 -3.88 0.18 6.39
C THR A 32 -4.37 0.58 5.01
N ILE A 33 -5.39 -0.12 4.48
CA ILE A 33 -6.12 0.25 3.26
C ILE A 33 -7.52 0.66 3.67
N PHE A 34 -7.95 1.86 3.27
CA PHE A 34 -9.19 2.47 3.76
C PHE A 34 -9.80 3.41 2.74
N ASN A 35 -11.10 3.68 2.87
CA ASN A 35 -11.84 4.67 2.11
C ASN A 35 -12.44 5.68 3.09
N ARG A 36 -11.92 6.92 3.08
CA ARG A 36 -12.39 7.98 4.00
C ARG A 36 -13.86 8.32 3.84
N THR A 37 -14.39 8.27 2.62
CA THR A 37 -15.78 8.64 2.32
C THR A 37 -16.76 7.63 2.90
N THR A 38 -16.51 6.34 2.69
CA THR A 38 -17.39 5.26 3.17
C THR A 38 -17.04 4.80 4.59
N LYS A 39 -15.91 5.27 5.15
CA LYS A 39 -15.30 4.80 6.39
C LYS A 39 -14.98 3.29 6.38
N ASP A 40 -14.86 2.70 5.19
CA ASP A 40 -14.52 1.30 5.03
C ASP A 40 -13.02 1.08 5.20
N THR A 41 -12.62 0.03 5.93
CA THR A 41 -11.21 -0.30 6.21
C THR A 41 -10.98 -1.80 5.99
N PRO A 42 -10.87 -2.24 4.72
CA PRO A 42 -10.77 -3.66 4.38
C PRO A 42 -9.44 -4.30 4.76
N THR A 43 -8.41 -3.51 5.07
CA THR A 43 -7.12 -4.03 5.52
C THR A 43 -6.55 -3.13 6.60
N ASP A 44 -6.19 -3.74 7.72
CA ASP A 44 -5.52 -3.09 8.83
C ASP A 44 -4.70 -4.15 9.57
N ARG A 45 -3.45 -4.34 9.18
CA ARG A 45 -2.63 -5.45 9.71
C ARG A 45 -1.14 -5.15 9.72
N GLY A 46 -0.44 -5.81 10.65
CA GLY A 46 1.03 -5.80 10.73
C GLY A 46 1.66 -6.85 9.82
N SER A 47 2.86 -6.57 9.28
CA SER A 47 3.54 -7.44 8.28
C SER A 47 5.07 -7.46 8.38
N ASN A 48 5.59 -7.74 9.56
CA ASN A 48 6.98 -7.39 9.89
C ASN A 48 8.05 -8.28 9.22
N GLU A 49 7.69 -9.44 8.66
CA GLU A 49 8.70 -10.46 8.30
C GLU A 49 8.73 -10.86 6.81
N ALA A 50 7.62 -10.73 6.08
CA ALA A 50 7.53 -11.19 4.69
C ALA A 50 6.92 -10.12 3.76
N GLU A 51 7.36 -10.14 2.50
CA GLU A 51 6.68 -9.40 1.43
C GLU A 51 5.27 -9.99 1.23
N GLN A 52 4.28 -9.12 1.22
CA GLN A 52 2.89 -9.48 0.95
C GLN A 52 2.33 -8.59 -0.16
N GLU A 53 1.40 -9.16 -0.92
CA GLU A 53 0.68 -8.45 -1.98
C GLU A 53 -0.74 -8.11 -1.51
N PHE A 54 -1.19 -6.90 -1.84
CA PHE A 54 -2.50 -6.38 -1.49
C PHE A 54 -3.12 -5.66 -2.67
N ASP A 55 -4.44 -5.76 -2.79
CA ASP A 55 -5.22 -4.98 -3.75
C ASP A 55 -5.76 -3.69 -3.09
N ILE A 56 -5.49 -2.55 -3.72
CA ILE A 56 -6.06 -1.25 -3.38
C ILE A 56 -7.13 -0.94 -4.42
N LYS A 57 -8.40 -1.07 -4.02
CA LYS A 57 -9.54 -0.76 -4.89
C LYS A 57 -9.60 0.72 -5.26
N THR A 58 -10.20 1.00 -6.41
CA THR A 58 -10.54 2.35 -6.87
C THR A 58 -11.20 3.16 -5.75
N GLY A 59 -10.71 4.37 -5.50
CA GLY A 59 -11.20 5.26 -4.44
C GLY A 59 -10.66 4.97 -3.03
N TYR A 60 -9.85 3.92 -2.83
CA TYR A 60 -9.21 3.61 -1.55
C TYR A 60 -7.80 4.18 -1.47
N GLU A 61 -7.44 4.62 -0.27
CA GLU A 61 -6.13 5.09 0.15
C GLU A 61 -5.38 3.97 0.87
N CYS A 62 -4.07 4.11 0.98
CA CYS A 62 -3.23 3.19 1.72
C CYS A 62 -2.18 3.95 2.55
N ILE A 63 -1.93 3.52 3.78
CA ILE A 63 -0.83 3.99 4.62
C ILE A 63 0.07 2.80 4.91
N LEU A 64 1.36 2.98 4.66
CA LEU A 64 2.41 2.01 4.90
C LEU A 64 3.31 2.51 6.02
N HIS A 65 3.55 1.69 7.03
CA HIS A 65 4.57 1.91 8.04
C HIS A 65 5.69 0.92 7.79
N GLY A 66 6.82 1.41 7.26
CA GLY A 66 7.96 0.58 6.92
C GLY A 66 8.77 0.15 8.14
N GLY A 67 8.85 0.99 9.18
CA GLY A 67 9.72 0.76 10.34
C GLY A 67 11.20 1.08 10.07
N GLY A 68 11.53 1.65 8.90
CA GLY A 68 12.89 2.02 8.53
C GLY A 68 13.63 0.93 7.78
N PRO A 69 14.90 0.61 8.14
CA PRO A 69 15.75 -0.29 7.36
C PRO A 69 15.13 -1.66 7.07
N GLY A 70 15.21 -2.12 5.83
CA GLY A 70 14.69 -3.41 5.37
C GLY A 70 13.21 -3.38 4.97
N SER A 71 12.55 -2.21 5.07
CA SER A 71 11.22 -1.99 4.53
C SER A 71 11.24 -1.76 3.03
N TYR A 72 10.13 -2.10 2.38
CA TYR A 72 9.99 -2.04 0.93
C TYR A 72 8.52 -1.88 0.54
N TYR A 73 8.24 -1.06 -0.47
CA TYR A 73 6.99 -1.16 -1.19
C TYR A 73 7.15 -0.92 -2.69
N LYS A 74 6.24 -1.52 -3.45
CA LYS A 74 6.04 -1.25 -4.87
C LYS A 74 4.56 -1.20 -5.18
N VAL A 75 4.12 -0.09 -5.76
CA VAL A 75 2.75 0.09 -6.25
C VAL A 75 2.73 0.03 -7.77
N SER A 76 1.74 -0.66 -8.33
CA SER A 76 1.51 -0.72 -9.78
C SER A 76 0.01 -0.72 -10.09
N ASP A 77 -0.35 -0.19 -11.24
CA ASP A 77 -1.72 -0.28 -11.75
C ASP A 77 -2.09 -1.75 -11.99
N LYS A 78 -3.31 -2.13 -11.65
CA LYS A 78 -3.83 -3.45 -11.99
C LYS A 78 -4.21 -3.44 -13.47
N THR A 79 -3.37 -4.02 -14.33
CA THR A 79 -3.74 -4.24 -15.73
C THR A 79 -4.80 -5.33 -15.79
N THR A 80 -6.03 -4.93 -16.16
CA THR A 80 -7.13 -5.82 -16.57
C THR A 80 -6.68 -6.86 -17.61
#